data_AF-A0A2G4FGU4-F1
#
_entry.id   AF-A0A2G4FGU4-F1
#
_cell.length_a   1.000
_cell.length_b   1.000
_cell.length_c   1.000
_cell.angle_alpha   90.00
_cell.angle_beta   90.00
_cell.angle_gamma   90.00
#
_symmetry.space_group_name_H-M   'P 1'
#
loop_
_entity.id
_entity.type
_entity.pdbx_description
1 polymer ?
#
loop_
_entity_poly.entity_id
_entity_poly.type
_entity_poly.pdbx_seq_one_letter_code
_entity_poly.pdbx_strand_id
1 'polypeptide(L)'
;MLEEIVCQYAYAWDAPDCAKVAAVFTPDGVLDFRGHPAFAPDSLFTGRQQVRDYCQSKVAAPGTQLFHYMTNPVITITGANRAKGQVMGLVMIRTSPSATPTIALVISYDDTYVKKNGKWLLQRRIAK
;
A
#
# COMPACT_ATOMS: atom_id res chain seq x y z
N MET A 1 3.60 15.14 5.79
CA MET A 1 2.21 15.08 6.35
C MET A 1 1.74 13.61 6.35
N LEU A 2 0.57 13.25 6.88
CA LEU A 2 0.16 11.82 6.94
C LEU A 2 -0.16 11.26 5.54
N GLU A 3 -0.74 12.09 4.69
CA GLU A 3 -1.03 11.83 3.27
C GLU A 3 0.24 11.49 2.49
N GLU A 4 1.39 12.01 2.91
CA GLU A 4 2.67 11.73 2.29
C GLU A 4 3.04 10.25 2.37
N ILE A 5 2.64 9.54 3.43
CA ILE A 5 2.87 8.09 3.58
C ILE A 5 2.10 7.32 2.51
N VAL A 6 0.87 7.78 2.22
CA VAL A 6 0.02 7.19 1.17
C VAL A 6 0.70 7.35 -0.19
N CYS A 7 1.22 8.54 -0.48
CA CYS A 7 1.97 8.81 -1.70
C CYS A 7 3.27 8.00 -1.76
N GLN A 8 4.05 7.96 -0.68
CA GLN A 8 5.30 7.19 -0.61
C GLN A 8 5.08 5.70 -0.86
N TYR A 9 3.98 5.15 -0.34
CA TYR A 9 3.57 3.78 -0.64
C TYR A 9 3.33 3.57 -2.14
N ALA A 10 2.51 4.43 -2.76
CA ALA A 10 2.20 4.36 -4.20
C ALA A 10 3.46 4.49 -5.08
N TYR A 11 4.28 5.51 -4.83
CA TYR A 11 5.54 5.73 -5.55
C TYR A 11 6.49 4.54 -5.42
N ALA A 12 6.56 3.90 -4.25
CA ALA A 12 7.42 2.73 -4.06
C ALA A 12 6.94 1.52 -4.87
N TRP A 13 5.62 1.31 -4.98
CA TRP A 13 5.05 0.27 -5.84
C TRP A 13 5.28 0.53 -7.33
N ASP A 14 5.10 1.78 -7.76
CA ASP A 14 5.24 2.17 -9.17
C ASP A 14 6.70 2.20 -9.64
N ALA A 15 7.66 2.33 -8.70
CA ALA A 15 9.11 2.26 -8.91
C ALA A 15 9.73 0.88 -8.60
N PRO A 16 8.92 -0.20 -8.63
CA PRO A 16 9.16 -1.51 -7.99
C PRO A 16 10.14 -1.59 -6.79
N ASP A 17 10.16 -0.60 -5.90
CA ASP A 17 11.08 -0.53 -4.76
C ASP A 17 10.45 -1.21 -3.53
N CYS A 18 10.49 -2.54 -3.50
CA CYS A 18 9.87 -3.33 -2.44
C CYS A 18 10.45 -3.08 -1.04
N ALA A 19 11.70 -2.60 -0.95
CA ALA A 19 12.27 -2.17 0.32
C ALA A 19 11.56 -0.90 0.84
N LYS A 20 11.30 0.08 -0.04
CA LYS A 20 10.51 1.27 0.31
C LYS A 20 9.04 0.96 0.57
N VAL A 21 8.43 0.02 -0.16
CA VAL A 21 7.07 -0.45 0.13
C VAL A 21 6.96 -0.97 1.56
N ALA A 22 7.92 -1.77 2.01
CA ALA A 22 7.93 -2.26 3.39
C ALA A 22 8.31 -1.16 4.40
N ALA A 23 9.17 -0.21 4.04
CA ALA A 23 9.69 0.81 4.96
C ALA A 23 8.63 1.82 5.46
N VAL A 24 7.52 2.00 4.74
CA VAL A 24 6.42 2.86 5.21
C VAL A 24 5.62 2.24 6.36
N PHE A 25 5.73 0.91 6.56
CA PHE A 25 5.13 0.21 7.69
C PHE A 25 6.01 0.29 8.93
N THR A 26 5.42 0.13 10.11
CA THR A 26 6.16 -0.21 11.33
C THR A 26 6.85 -1.58 11.17
N PRO A 27 7.88 -1.90 12.00
CA PRO A 27 8.53 -3.22 11.95
C PRO A 27 7.54 -4.39 12.03
N ASP A 28 6.48 -4.20 12.82
CA ASP A 28 5.38 -5.09 13.12
C ASP A 28 4.08 -4.74 12.35
N GLY A 29 4.17 -3.94 11.29
CA GLY A 29 3.01 -3.44 10.56
C GLY A 29 2.30 -4.53 9.75
N VAL A 30 1.00 -4.35 9.48
CA VAL A 30 0.16 -5.35 8.83
C VAL A 30 -0.41 -4.81 7.52
N LEU A 31 -0.28 -5.60 6.45
CA LEU A 31 -0.99 -5.42 5.19
C LEU A 31 -2.01 -6.56 5.06
N ASP A 32 -3.30 -6.23 5.07
CA ASP A 32 -4.40 -7.19 5.12
C ASP A 32 -5.31 -6.99 3.91
N PHE A 33 -5.21 -7.88 2.93
CA PHE A 33 -6.02 -7.83 1.72
C PHE A 33 -7.19 -8.81 1.70
N ARG A 34 -7.35 -9.60 2.77
CA ARG A 34 -8.39 -10.64 2.85
C ARG A 34 -9.82 -10.11 2.75
N GLY A 35 -10.03 -8.83 3.04
CA GLY A 35 -11.33 -8.17 2.95
C GLY A 35 -11.78 -7.84 1.53
N HIS A 36 -10.88 -7.90 0.55
CA HIS A 36 -11.16 -7.49 -0.84
C HIS A 36 -11.19 -8.70 -1.79
N PRO A 37 -12.22 -8.87 -2.64
CA PRO A 37 -12.47 -10.09 -3.41
C PRO A 37 -11.42 -10.40 -4.49
N ALA A 38 -10.64 -9.41 -4.92
CA ALA A 38 -9.55 -9.62 -5.88
C ALA A 38 -8.30 -10.33 -5.30
N PHE A 39 -8.27 -10.61 -4.00
CA PHE A 39 -7.12 -11.21 -3.33
C PHE A 39 -7.45 -12.59 -2.74
N ALA A 40 -6.41 -13.42 -2.59
CA ALA A 40 -6.55 -14.74 -2.01
C ALA A 40 -6.91 -14.66 -0.51
N PRO A 41 -7.65 -15.64 0.06
CA PRO A 41 -8.08 -15.63 1.46
C PRO A 41 -6.95 -15.57 2.50
N ASP A 42 -5.73 -15.92 2.10
CA ASP A 42 -4.51 -15.91 2.91
C ASP A 42 -3.65 -14.66 2.69
N SER A 43 -4.17 -13.62 2.01
CA SER A 43 -3.46 -12.36 1.71
C SER A 43 -3.32 -11.45 2.94
N LEU A 44 -2.69 -11.97 3.99
CA LEU A 44 -2.33 -11.27 5.22
C LEU A 44 -0.81 -11.30 5.39
N PHE A 45 -0.20 -10.13 5.46
CA PHE A 45 1.24 -9.98 5.57
C PHE A 45 1.59 -9.17 6.81
N THR A 46 2.30 -9.80 7.75
CA THR A 46 2.71 -9.22 9.02
C THR A 46 4.20 -8.96 9.05
N GLY A 47 4.56 -7.74 9.41
CA GLY A 47 5.92 -7.25 9.46
C GLY A 47 6.49 -6.91 8.08
N ARG A 48 7.55 -6.10 8.11
CA ARG A 48 8.18 -5.56 6.89
C ARG A 48 8.65 -6.64 5.91
N GLN A 49 9.14 -7.76 6.43
CA GLN A 49 9.66 -8.84 5.59
C GLN A 49 8.55 -9.44 4.72
N GLN A 50 7.41 -9.82 5.30
CA GLN A 50 6.31 -10.40 4.53
C GLN A 50 5.70 -9.41 3.53
N VAL A 51 5.62 -8.12 3.88
CA VAL A 51 5.18 -7.07 2.95
C VAL A 51 6.14 -6.93 1.77
N ARG A 52 7.45 -6.99 2.02
CA ARG A 52 8.48 -6.94 0.98
C ARG A 52 8.38 -8.16 0.07
N ASP A 53 8.27 -9.36 0.63
CA ASP A 53 8.19 -10.62 -0.12
C ASP A 53 6.94 -10.63 -1.00
N TYR A 54 5.81 -10.15 -0.47
CA TYR A 54 4.59 -9.95 -1.25
C TYR A 54 4.82 -9.01 -2.43
N CYS A 55 5.43 -7.83 -2.21
CA CYS A 55 5.76 -6.91 -3.30
C CYS A 55 6.65 -7.58 -4.37
N GLN A 56 7.69 -8.30 -3.96
CA GLN A 56 8.60 -9.01 -4.86
C GLN A 56 7.85 -10.04 -5.72
N SER A 57 6.87 -10.74 -5.14
CA SER A 57 6.04 -11.70 -5.89
C SER A 57 5.19 -11.07 -6.99
N LYS A 58 4.87 -9.76 -6.87
CA LYS A 58 4.00 -9.03 -7.81
C LYS A 58 4.75 -8.26 -8.87
N VAL A 59 5.95 -7.77 -8.58
CA VAL A 59 6.76 -6.98 -9.52
C VAL A 59 7.68 -7.84 -10.41
N ALA A 60 7.59 -9.17 -10.31
CA ALA A 60 8.51 -10.09 -10.99
C ALA A 60 8.30 -10.22 -12.51
N ALA A 61 7.17 -9.75 -13.06
CA ALA A 61 6.87 -9.90 -14.49
C ALA A 61 7.59 -8.84 -15.35
N PRO A 62 8.52 -9.23 -16.25
CA PRO A 62 9.23 -8.27 -17.10
C PRO A 62 8.27 -7.47 -17.98
N GLY A 63 8.52 -6.15 -18.10
CA GLY A 63 7.70 -5.26 -18.92
C GLY A 63 6.35 -4.87 -18.30
N THR A 64 6.01 -5.39 -17.11
CA THR A 64 4.82 -4.97 -16.37
C THR A 64 5.09 -3.70 -15.55
N GLN A 65 4.18 -2.74 -15.62
CA GLN A 65 4.22 -1.52 -14.82
C GLN A 65 2.87 -1.28 -14.14
N LEU A 66 2.93 -0.83 -12.88
CA LEU A 66 1.79 -0.42 -12.09
C LEU A 66 1.73 1.11 -12.01
N PHE A 67 0.52 1.63 -11.84
CA PHE A 67 0.27 3.04 -11.56
C PHE A 67 -0.76 3.14 -10.45
N HIS A 68 -0.34 3.62 -9.28
CA HIS A 68 -1.20 3.74 -8.11
C HIS A 68 -1.72 5.18 -7.97
N TYR A 69 -3.01 5.37 -8.23
CA TYR A 69 -3.71 6.62 -7.97
C TYR A 69 -4.41 6.52 -6.63
N MET A 70 -3.82 7.14 -5.61
CA MET A 70 -4.38 7.18 -4.26
C MET A 70 -5.16 8.48 -4.09
N THR A 71 -6.47 8.37 -3.85
CA THR A 71 -7.38 9.50 -3.86
C THR A 71 -8.22 9.55 -2.59
N ASN A 72 -8.84 10.70 -2.36
CA ASN A 72 -9.81 10.93 -1.29
C ASN A 72 -9.30 10.52 0.11
N PRO A 73 -8.06 10.87 0.52
CA PRO A 73 -7.61 10.56 1.87
C PRO A 73 -8.44 11.34 2.88
N VAL A 74 -9.08 10.62 3.80
CA VAL A 74 -9.74 11.20 4.97
C VAL A 74 -9.00 10.69 6.20
N ILE A 75 -8.20 11.55 6.83
CA ILE A 75 -7.31 11.16 7.93
C ILE A 75 -7.67 11.95 9.19
N THR A 76 -7.85 11.25 10.30
CA THR A 76 -8.17 11.83 11.62
C THR A 76 -7.07 11.50 12.61
N ILE A 77 -6.47 12.53 13.21
CA ILE A 77 -5.53 12.37 14.34
C ILE A 77 -6.35 12.00 15.58
N THR A 78 -6.11 10.81 16.12
CA THR A 78 -6.86 10.27 17.27
C THR A 78 -6.06 10.33 18.57
N GLY A 79 -4.89 10.95 18.56
CA GLY A 79 -4.01 11.13 19.71
C GLY A 79 -2.63 11.64 19.28
N ALA A 80 -1.77 11.97 20.26
CA ALA A 80 -0.46 12.58 19.99
C ALA A 80 0.42 11.79 19.01
N ASN A 81 0.32 10.46 19.04
CA ASN A 81 1.11 9.54 18.21
C ASN A 81 0.26 8.53 17.45
N ARG A 82 -1.04 8.80 17.24
CA ARG A 82 -1.98 7.89 16.55
C ARG A 82 -2.90 8.64 15.60
N ALA A 83 -3.17 8.03 14.45
CA ALA A 83 -4.20 8.50 13.53
C ALA A 83 -4.88 7.30 12.85
N LYS A 84 -6.08 7.53 12.32
CA LYS A 84 -6.79 6.59 11.46
C LYS A 84 -7.08 7.29 10.14
N GLY A 85 -7.16 6.54 9.06
CA GLY A 85 -7.54 7.12 7.78
C GLY A 85 -8.26 6.15 6.87
N GLN A 86 -8.95 6.72 5.90
CA GLN A 86 -9.54 6.02 4.78
C GLN A 86 -8.96 6.59 3.49
N VAL A 87 -8.66 5.71 2.53
CA VAL A 87 -8.05 6.10 1.26
C VAL A 87 -8.67 5.26 0.15
N MET A 88 -9.00 5.89 -0.97
CA MET A 88 -9.41 5.18 -2.18
C MET A 88 -8.19 4.96 -3.09
N GLY A 89 -8.16 3.85 -3.80
CA GLY A 89 -7.10 3.50 -4.73
C GLY A 89 -7.67 3.04 -6.06
N LEU A 90 -7.10 3.56 -7.14
CA LEU A 90 -7.23 3.03 -8.49
C LEU A 90 -5.83 2.56 -8.92
N VAL A 91 -5.70 1.27 -9.22
CA VAL A 91 -4.45 0.72 -9.75
C VAL A 91 -4.64 0.42 -11.21
N MET A 92 -3.81 1.04 -12.05
CA MET A 92 -3.71 0.68 -13.46
C MET A 92 -2.51 -0.23 -13.68
N ILE A 93 -2.62 -1.12 -14.67
CA ILE A 93 -1.55 -2.01 -15.09
C ILE A 93 -1.27 -1.82 -16.57
N ARG A 94 0.01 -1.82 -16.93
CA ARG A 94 0.48 -1.99 -18.30
C ARG A 94 1.31 -3.26 -18.33
N THR A 95 0.87 -4.28 -19.06
CA THR A 95 1.50 -5.62 -19.07
C THR A 95 2.69 -5.74 -20.01
N SER A 96 2.87 -4.80 -20.94
CA SER A 96 4.04 -4.69 -21.81
C SER A 96 4.24 -3.24 -22.25
N PRO A 97 5.45 -2.83 -22.70
CA PRO A 97 5.71 -1.45 -23.12
C PRO A 97 4.78 -0.91 -24.22
N SER A 98 4.26 -1.78 -25.09
CA SER A 98 3.34 -1.43 -26.18
C SER A 98 1.85 -1.52 -25.80
N ALA A 99 1.52 -2.06 -24.62
CA ALA A 99 0.13 -2.20 -24.18
C ALA A 99 -0.42 -0.87 -23.66
N THR A 100 -1.68 -0.59 -23.99
CA THR A 100 -2.44 0.47 -23.33
C THR A 100 -2.69 0.10 -21.87
N PRO A 101 -2.43 0.99 -20.89
CA PRO A 101 -2.76 0.72 -19.49
C PRO A 101 -4.26 0.48 -19.29
N THR A 102 -4.62 -0.52 -18.48
CA THR A 102 -6.00 -0.83 -18.09
C THR A 102 -6.16 -0.72 -16.59
N ILE A 103 -7.40 -0.56 -16.12
CA ILE A 103 -7.70 -0.59 -14.68
C ILE A 103 -7.60 -2.04 -14.20
N ALA A 104 -6.68 -2.30 -13.27
CA ALA A 104 -6.47 -3.61 -12.66
C ALA A 104 -7.25 -3.77 -11.35
N LEU A 105 -7.39 -2.68 -10.59
CA LEU A 105 -7.98 -2.71 -9.26
C LEU A 105 -8.63 -1.37 -8.91
N VAL A 106 -9.80 -1.44 -8.30
CA VAL A 106 -10.43 -0.35 -7.54
C VAL A 106 -10.54 -0.85 -6.11
N ILE A 107 -10.04 -0.10 -5.15
CA ILE A 107 -9.86 -0.56 -3.77
C ILE A 107 -10.08 0.58 -2.78
N SER A 108 -10.56 0.25 -1.59
CA SER A 108 -10.52 1.17 -0.46
C SER A 108 -9.66 0.60 0.66
N TYR A 109 -9.01 1.49 1.41
CA TYR A 109 -8.17 1.13 2.54
C TYR A 109 -8.69 1.74 3.83
N ASP A 110 -8.75 0.93 4.88
CA ASP A 110 -8.78 1.40 6.26
C ASP A 110 -7.35 1.33 6.84
N ASP A 111 -6.79 2.50 7.13
CA ASP A 111 -5.43 2.65 7.62
C ASP A 111 -5.38 3.03 9.10
N THR A 112 -4.42 2.46 9.82
CA THR A 112 -4.01 2.89 11.15
C THR A 112 -2.56 3.36 11.09
N TYR A 113 -2.32 4.57 11.58
CA TYR A 113 -1.01 5.20 11.59
C TYR A 113 -0.51 5.38 13.02
N VAL A 114 0.80 5.21 13.21
CA VAL A 114 1.47 5.49 14.48
C VAL A 114 2.72 6.31 14.26
N LYS A 115 3.02 7.20 15.20
CA LYS A 115 4.26 7.97 15.20
C LYS A 115 5.30 7.26 16.07
N LYS A 116 6.40 6.79 15.48
CA LYS A 116 7.55 6.19 16.18
C LYS A 116 8.79 7.04 15.90
N ASN A 117 9.50 7.48 16.94
CA ASN A 117 10.72 8.30 16.84
C ASN A 117 10.55 9.53 15.92
N GLY A 118 9.44 10.26 16.10
CA GLY A 118 9.15 11.46 15.31
C GLY A 118 8.60 11.21 13.91
N LYS A 119 8.64 9.96 13.40
CA LYS A 119 8.17 9.58 12.06
C LYS A 119 6.83 8.86 12.11
N TRP A 120 5.89 9.28 11.27
CA TRP A 120 4.64 8.57 11.07
C TRP A 120 4.86 7.35 10.15
N LEU A 121 4.22 6.23 10.49
CA LEU A 121 4.29 4.95 9.78
C LEU A 121 2.92 4.28 9.76
N LEU A 122 2.69 3.41 8.78
CA LEU A 122 1.53 2.51 8.75
C LEU A 122 1.71 1.39 9.78
N GLN A 123 0.80 1.31 10.75
CA GLN A 123 0.69 0.14 11.62
C GLN A 123 -0.18 -0.94 10.97
N ARG A 124 -1.26 -0.54 10.28
CA ARG A 124 -2.16 -1.47 9.60
C ARG A 124 -2.74 -0.80 8.37
N ARG A 125 -2.83 -1.54 7.27
CA ARG A 125 -3.59 -1.20 6.06
C ARG A 125 -4.48 -2.37 5.69
N ILE A 126 -5.79 -2.15 5.63
CA ILE A 126 -6.79 -3.19 5.34
C ILE A 126 -7.48 -2.83 4.04
N ALA A 127 -7.42 -3.70 3.04
CA ALA A 127 -8.25 -3.56 1.84
C ALA A 127 -9.70 -3.97 2.12
N LYS A 128 -10.63 -3.19 1.58
CA LYS A 128 -12.05 -3.49 1.45
C LYS A 128 -12.47 -3.36 0.01
#